data_AF-A0AAW6KN58-F1
#
_entry.id   AF-A0AAW6KN58-F1
#
_cell.length_a   1.000
_cell.length_b   1.000
_cell.length_c   1.000
_cell.angle_alpha   90.00
_cell.angle_beta   90.00
_cell.angle_gamma   90.00
#
_symmetry.space_group_name_H-M   'P 1'
#
loop_
_entity.id
_entity.type
_entity.pdbx_description
1 polymer ?
#
loop_
_entity_poly.entity_id
_entity_poly.type
_entity_poly.pdbx_seq_one_letter_code
_entity_poly.pdbx_strand_id
1 'polypeptide(L)'
;GSETARNIREQEQQIALQTAEMVAEAPITAQSLESGEYDELRTYTARVQKITETEFVVVMDMNSIRKTHPDPNKIGKKFAGGDEK
;
A
#
# COMPACT_ATOMS: atom_id res chain seq x y z
N GLY A 1 25.15 6.17 -16.82
CA GLY A 1 24.51 4.91 -17.21
C GLY A 1 24.09 4.10 -15.99
N SER A 2 25.04 3.47 -15.30
CA SER A 2 24.75 2.62 -14.12
C SER A 2 24.46 3.41 -12.83
N GLU A 3 25.13 4.54 -12.62
CA GLU A 3 24.95 5.39 -11.44
C GLU A 3 23.59 6.09 -11.41
N THR A 4 23.18 6.70 -12.53
CA THR A 4 21.84 7.29 -12.67
C THR A 4 20.73 6.27 -12.40
N ALA A 5 20.85 5.05 -12.96
CA ALA A 5 19.86 3.99 -12.73
C ALA A 5 19.87 3.48 -11.28
N ARG A 6 21.03 3.49 -10.60
CA ARG A 6 21.11 3.17 -9.16
C ARG A 6 20.41 4.24 -8.32
N ASN A 7 20.70 5.52 -8.59
CA ASN A 7 20.11 6.63 -7.83
C ASN A 7 18.58 6.67 -7.99
N ILE A 8 18.05 6.37 -9.18
CA ILE A 8 16.59 6.28 -9.39
C ILE A 8 15.99 5.17 -8.53
N ARG A 9 16.56 3.96 -8.55
CA ARG A 9 16.06 2.84 -7.73
C ARG A 9 16.13 3.12 -6.23
N GLU A 10 17.20 3.76 -5.77
CA GLU A 10 17.32 4.16 -4.37
C GLU A 10 16.23 5.16 -3.99
N GLN A 11 15.92 6.13 -4.86
CA GLN A 11 14.81 7.06 -4.61
C GLN A 11 13.45 6.37 -4.60
N GLU A 12 13.18 5.48 -5.56
CA GLU A 12 11.93 4.70 -5.58
C GLU A 12 11.76 3.87 -4.30
N GLN A 13 12.84 3.24 -3.82
CA GLN A 13 12.82 2.49 -2.56
C GLN A 13 12.53 3.40 -1.36
N GLN A 14 13.12 4.59 -1.32
CA GLN A 14 12.86 5.56 -0.25
C GLN A 14 11.41 6.05 -0.28
N ILE A 15 10.86 6.36 -1.46
CA ILE A 15 9.46 6.78 -1.61
C ILE A 15 8.52 5.66 -1.18
N ALA A 16 8.78 4.42 -1.58
CA ALA A 16 7.98 3.26 -1.18
C ALA A 16 7.97 3.08 0.34
N LEU A 17 9.13 3.15 0.99
CA LEU A 17 9.24 3.01 2.44
C LEU A 17 8.51 4.13 3.19
N GLN A 18 8.74 5.38 2.81
CA GLN A 18 8.09 6.54 3.42
C GLN A 18 6.56 6.51 3.23
N THR A 19 6.10 6.07 2.06
CA THR A 19 4.68 5.89 1.78
C THR A 19 4.09 4.82 2.70
N ALA A 20 4.77 3.69 2.87
CA ALA A 20 4.33 2.61 3.75
C ALA A 20 4.25 3.07 5.22
N GLU A 21 5.26 3.77 5.71
CA GLU A 21 5.28 4.34 7.07
C GLU A 21 4.13 5.35 7.27
N MET A 22 3.94 6.27 6.33
CA MET A 22 2.86 7.26 6.38
C MET A 22 1.48 6.61 6.44
N VAL A 23 1.23 5.59 5.62
CA VAL A 23 -0.05 4.87 5.61
C VAL A 23 -0.24 4.06 6.89
N ALA A 24 0.82 3.44 7.42
CA ALA A 24 0.76 2.67 8.66
C ALA A 24 0.44 3.54 9.89
N GLU A 25 1.03 4.74 9.96
CA GLU A 25 0.83 5.70 11.07
C GLU A 25 -0.47 6.52 10.95
N ALA A 26 -1.18 6.45 9.82
CA ALA A 26 -2.39 7.23 9.61
C ALA A 26 -3.53 6.73 10.53
N PRO A 27 -4.21 7.61 11.30
CA PRO A 27 -5.29 7.20 12.21
C PRO A 27 -6.41 6.41 11.53
N ILE A 28 -6.74 6.75 10.28
CA ILE A 28 -7.73 6.06 9.46
C ILE A 28 -7.39 4.57 9.25
N THR A 29 -6.11 4.22 9.19
CA THR A 29 -5.64 2.84 9.01
C THR A 29 -5.94 2.01 10.25
N ALA A 30 -5.55 2.49 11.44
CA ALA A 30 -5.84 1.82 12.70
C ALA A 30 -7.36 1.72 12.93
N GLN A 31 -8.08 2.82 12.79
CA GLN A 31 -9.53 2.88 13.01
C GLN A 31 -10.29 1.90 12.10
N SER A 32 -9.93 1.84 10.82
CA SER A 32 -10.57 0.94 9.86
C SER A 32 -10.26 -0.54 10.13
N LEU A 33 -9.05 -0.84 10.60
CA LEU A 33 -8.68 -2.21 11.00
C LEU A 33 -9.42 -2.66 12.27
N GLU A 34 -9.65 -1.74 13.22
CA GLU A 34 -10.39 -1.99 14.46
C GLU A 34 -11.90 -2.12 14.22
N SER A 35 -12.50 -1.22 13.43
CA SER A 35 -13.94 -1.22 13.15
C SER A 35 -14.36 -2.31 12.16
N GLY A 36 -13.44 -2.73 11.28
CA GLY A 36 -13.76 -3.62 10.15
C GLY A 36 -14.43 -2.90 8.98
N GLU A 37 -14.50 -1.57 9.00
CA GLU A 37 -15.02 -0.74 7.91
C GLU A 37 -13.86 -0.20 7.06
N TYR A 38 -13.87 -0.49 5.76
CA TYR A 38 -12.70 -0.25 4.89
C TYR A 38 -12.94 0.74 3.74
N ASP A 39 -14.13 1.31 3.60
CA ASP A 39 -14.48 2.13 2.43
C ASP A 39 -13.70 3.46 2.43
N GLU A 40 -13.58 4.11 3.58
CA GLU A 40 -12.75 5.31 3.72
C GLU A 40 -11.27 4.98 3.56
N LEU A 41 -10.80 3.86 4.14
CA LEU A 41 -9.42 3.39 3.99
C LEU A 41 -9.05 3.08 2.53
N ARG A 42 -9.97 2.52 1.74
CA ARG A 42 -9.76 2.31 0.29
C ARG A 42 -9.63 3.64 -0.45
N THR A 43 -10.47 4.61 -0.12
CA THR A 43 -10.39 5.95 -0.72
C THR A 43 -9.09 6.64 -0.35
N TYR A 44 -8.65 6.51 0.90
CA TYR A 44 -7.38 7.03 1.39
C TYR A 44 -6.19 6.38 0.68
N THR A 45 -6.11 5.05 0.67
CA THR A 45 -5.00 4.31 0.01
C THR A 45 -4.94 4.59 -1.49
N ALA A 46 -6.08 4.70 -2.18
CA ALA A 46 -6.12 5.11 -3.60
C ALA A 46 -5.65 6.55 -3.82
N ARG A 47 -5.89 7.46 -2.86
CA ARG A 47 -5.40 8.84 -2.92
C ARG A 47 -3.89 8.89 -2.70
N VAL A 48 -3.38 8.19 -1.69
CA VAL A 48 -1.94 8.09 -1.42
C VAL A 48 -1.21 7.53 -2.63
N GLN A 49 -1.70 6.42 -3.20
CA GLN A 49 -1.14 5.81 -4.40
C GLN A 49 -0.97 6.82 -5.55
N LYS A 50 -1.98 7.65 -5.81
CA LYS A 50 -1.92 8.70 -6.84
C LYS A 50 -0.94 9.82 -6.51
N ILE A 51 -0.83 10.22 -5.24
CA ILE A 51 0.06 11.31 -4.81
C ILE A 51 1.52 10.87 -4.85
N THR A 52 1.81 9.63 -4.46
CA THR A 52 3.17 9.10 -4.38
C THR A 52 3.64 8.45 -5.66
N GLU A 53 2.79 8.41 -6.69
CA GLU A 53 3.07 7.79 -8.00
C GLU A 53 3.54 6.33 -7.88
N THR A 54 3.10 5.65 -6.82
CA THR A 54 3.41 4.23 -6.58
C THR A 54 2.45 3.34 -7.37
N GLU A 55 2.89 2.13 -7.71
CA GLU A 55 2.06 1.20 -8.48
C GLU A 55 0.80 0.79 -7.71
N PHE A 56 0.94 0.47 -6.42
CA PHE A 56 -0.17 0.13 -5.54
C PHE A 56 0.16 0.45 -4.08
N VAL A 57 -0.90 0.73 -3.30
CA VAL A 57 -0.85 0.86 -1.83
C VAL A 57 -1.89 -0.10 -1.25
N VAL A 58 -1.43 -1.07 -0.48
CA VAL A 58 -2.25 -2.18 0.04
C VAL A 58 -2.11 -2.27 1.54
N VAL A 59 -3.24 -2.24 2.26
CA VAL A 59 -3.30 -2.50 3.70
C VAL A 59 -3.86 -3.90 3.90
N MET A 60 -3.20 -4.67 4.76
CA MET A 60 -3.58 -6.02 5.15
C MET A 60 -3.61 -6.17 6.67
N ASP A 61 -4.37 -7.14 7.17
CA ASP A 61 -4.33 -7.49 8.59
C ASP A 61 -3.17 -8.44 8.92
N MET A 62 -2.99 -8.73 10.21
CA MET A 62 -1.95 -9.63 10.71
C MET A 62 -2.10 -11.09 10.24
N ASN A 63 -3.27 -11.47 9.70
CA ASN A 63 -3.51 -12.77 9.07
C ASN A 63 -3.13 -12.78 7.58
N SER A 64 -2.46 -11.71 7.12
CA SER A 64 -2.10 -11.46 5.72
C SER A 64 -3.30 -11.34 4.79
N ILE A 65 -4.46 -10.91 5.29
CA ILE A 65 -5.67 -10.69 4.48
C ILE A 65 -5.70 -9.24 4.00
N ARG A 66 -5.73 -9.04 2.67
CA ARG A 66 -5.86 -7.71 2.07
C ARG A 66 -7.20 -7.07 2.42
N LYS A 67 -7.17 -5.91 3.07
CA LYS A 67 -8.37 -5.10 3.39
C LYS A 67 -8.63 -4.03 2.35
N THR A 68 -7.56 -3.54 1.73
CA THR A 68 -7.61 -2.68 0.55
C THR A 68 -6.86 -3.33 -0.61
N HIS A 69 -7.26 -2.99 -1.83
CA HIS A 69 -6.54 -3.30 -3.05
C HIS A 69 -7.15 -2.48 -4.22
N PRO A 70 -6.36 -2.01 -5.21
CA PRO A 70 -6.91 -1.34 -6.39
C PRO A 70 -7.87 -2.22 -7.21
N ASP A 71 -7.54 -3.50 -7.36
CA ASP A 71 -8.44 -4.54 -7.88
C ASP A 71 -9.34 -5.09 -6.75
N PRO A 72 -10.66 -4.85 -6.78
CA PRO A 72 -11.60 -5.34 -5.76
C PRO A 72 -11.63 -6.86 -5.63
N ASN A 73 -11.30 -7.60 -6.69
CA ASN A 73 -11.32 -9.06 -6.69
C ASN A 73 -10.19 -9.68 -5.85
N LYS A 74 -9.18 -8.89 -5.47
CA LYS A 74 -8.07 -9.33 -4.61
C LYS A 74 -8.30 -9.07 -3.12
N ILE A 75 -9.33 -8.32 -2.78
CA ILE A 75 -9.70 -7.96 -1.40
C ILE A 75 -10.26 -9.19 -0.68
N GLY A 76 -9.93 -9.36 0.60
CA GLY A 76 -10.33 -10.50 1.42
C GLY A 76 -9.52 -11.78 1.14
N LYS A 77 -8.66 -11.77 0.11
CA LYS A 77 -7.75 -12.87 -0.18
C LYS A 77 -6.43 -12.69 0.58
N LYS A 78 -5.79 -13.82 0.92
CA LYS A 78 -4.43 -13.80 1.47
C LYS A 78 -3.45 -13.21 0.46
N PHE A 79 -2.55 -12.38 0.96
CA PHE A 79 -1.34 -12.02 0.22
C PHE A 79 -0.42 -13.24 0.20
N ALA A 80 -0.21 -13.82 -0.98
CA ALA A 80 0.61 -15.02 -1.10
C ALA A 80 2.09 -14.72 -1.39
N GLY A 81 2.44 -13.47 -1.70
CA GLY A 81 3.71 -13.15 -2.38
C GLY A 81 3.71 -13.75 -3.79
N GLY A 82 4.00 -12.94 -4.82
CA GLY A 82 3.93 -13.38 -6.22
C GLY A 82 2.80 -12.78 -7.06
N ASP A 83 2.13 -11.74 -6.56
CA ASP A 83 1.34 -10.80 -7.39
C ASP A 83 2.24 -9.84 -8.21
N GLU A 84 3.58 -9.94 -8.07
CA GLU A 84 4.62 -9.15 -8.75
C GLU A 84 4.92 -9.62 -10.19
N LYS A 85 3.97 -10.27 -10.88
CA LYS A 85 4.19 -10.75 -12.26
C LYS A 85 3.53 -9.89 -13.31
#